data_AF-A0A538MUC9-F1
#
_entry.id   AF-A0A538MUC9-F1
#
_cell.length_a   1.000
_cell.length_b   1.000
_cell.length_c   1.000
_cell.angle_alpha   90.00
_cell.angle_beta   90.00
_cell.angle_gamma   90.00
#
_symmetry.space_group_name_H-M   'P 1'
#
loop_
_entity.id
_entity.type
_entity.pdbx_description
1 polymer ?
#
loop_
_entity_poly.entity_id
_entity_poly.type
_entity_poly.pdbx_seq_one_letter_code
_entity_poly.pdbx_strand_id
1 'polypeptide(L)'
;MGRIVGHYAPRLLLGIVATLVVLTLVPAAADLVPWPASLALLTGAVLLGVSLVAHNRRLCERCIAALPLDASMVASRYRVRFRVAHLFESRLFVLGYLIVLTGSALLSASPLGRYLWAAVEASLGYLLLVYVTHQRLQPWCPYCRNGGEEQRAPTTPSPVSTHI
;
A
#
# COMPACT_ATOMS: atom_id res chain seq x y z
N MET A 1 -10.85 19.72 0.19
CA MET A 1 -9.45 19.36 0.52
C MET A 1 -9.12 17.87 0.37
N GLY A 2 -10.03 16.91 0.60
CA GLY A 2 -9.71 15.46 0.58
C GLY A 2 -9.21 14.85 -0.74
N ARG A 3 -9.45 15.47 -1.91
CA ARG A 3 -9.00 14.93 -3.21
C ARG A 3 -7.49 15.07 -3.45
N ILE A 4 -6.88 16.16 -2.95
CA ILE A 4 -5.46 16.46 -3.15
C ILE A 4 -4.62 15.64 -2.17
N VAL A 5 -5.01 15.61 -0.89
CA VAL A 5 -4.26 14.91 0.17
C VAL A 5 -4.13 13.40 -0.11
N GLY A 6 -5.20 12.75 -0.57
CA GLY A 6 -5.17 11.32 -0.88
C GLY A 6 -4.17 10.93 -1.97
N HIS A 7 -3.93 11.79 -2.98
CA HIS A 7 -2.96 11.52 -4.04
C HIS A 7 -1.51 11.53 -3.53
N TYR A 8 -1.19 12.45 -2.61
CA TYR A 8 0.15 12.57 -2.03
C TYR A 8 0.35 11.68 -0.79
N ALA A 9 -0.73 11.12 -0.23
CA ALA A 9 -0.68 10.31 0.98
C ALA A 9 0.36 9.17 0.93
N PRO A 10 0.51 8.38 -0.16
CA PRO A 10 1.55 7.35 -0.21
C PRO A 10 2.98 7.90 -0.09
N ARG A 11 3.26 9.06 -0.69
CA ARG A 11 4.59 9.69 -0.63
C ARG A 11 4.87 10.22 0.77
N LEU A 12 3.87 10.87 1.38
CA LEU A 12 3.97 11.38 2.75
C LEU A 12 4.15 10.23 3.75
N LEU A 13 3.37 9.16 3.63
CA LEU A 13 3.50 7.96 4.46
C LEU A 13 4.88 7.30 4.31
N LEU A 14 5.40 7.20 3.08
CA LEU A 14 6.75 6.67 2.85
C LEU A 14 7.81 7.57 3.51
N GLY A 15 7.66 8.88 3.44
CA GLY A 15 8.52 9.85 4.14
C GLY A 15 8.45 9.70 5.66
N ILE A 16 7.27 9.48 6.22
CA ILE A 16 7.09 9.20 7.66
C ILE A 16 7.82 7.90 8.04
N VAL A 17 7.61 6.81 7.29
CA VAL A 17 8.30 5.54 7.54
C VAL A 17 9.82 5.71 7.47
N ALA A 18 10.33 6.40 6.45
CA ALA A 18 11.76 6.68 6.33
C ALA A 18 12.30 7.50 7.51
N THR A 19 11.53 8.49 7.97
CA THR A 19 11.87 9.29 9.15
C THR A 19 11.93 8.43 10.41
N LEU A 20 10.95 7.54 10.62
CA LEU A 20 10.93 6.60 11.74
C LEU A 20 12.16 5.68 11.73
N VAL A 21 12.48 5.10 10.57
CA VAL A 21 13.67 4.25 10.41
C VAL A 21 14.95 5.01 10.77
N VAL A 22 15.08 6.28 10.33
CA VAL A 22 16.23 7.11 10.68
C VAL A 22 16.29 7.40 12.18
N LEU A 23 15.17 7.76 12.81
CA LEU A 23 15.11 7.98 14.26
C LEU A 23 15.46 6.71 15.05
N THR A 24 15.04 5.54 14.58
CA THR A 24 15.40 4.25 15.17
C THR A 24 16.90 3.95 15.06
N LEU A 25 17.52 4.25 13.92
CA LEU A 25 18.94 3.96 13.67
C LEU A 25 19.90 5.02 14.21
N VAL A 26 19.40 6.23 14.49
CA VAL A 26 20.20 7.37 14.98
C VAL A 26 19.64 7.83 16.33
N PRO A 27 20.04 7.19 17.45
CA PRO A 27 19.50 7.50 18.79
C PRO A 27 19.70 8.96 19.19
N ALA A 28 20.84 9.56 18.82
CA ALA A 28 21.11 10.97 19.08
C ALA A 28 20.09 11.91 18.41
N ALA A 29 19.49 11.50 17.28
CA ALA A 29 18.41 12.25 16.65
C ALA A 29 17.07 12.02 17.37
N ALA A 30 16.82 10.82 17.90
CA ALA A 30 15.61 10.51 18.66
C ALA A 30 15.53 11.30 19.97
N ASP A 31 16.65 11.51 20.66
CA ASP A 31 16.70 12.28 21.92
C ASP A 31 16.31 13.76 21.72
N LEU A 32 16.45 14.29 20.50
CA LEU A 32 16.04 15.65 20.14
C LEU A 32 14.55 15.77 19.84
N VAL A 33 13.86 14.64 19.62
CA VAL A 33 12.45 14.62 19.24
C VAL A 33 11.59 14.46 20.51
N PRO A 34 10.83 15.49 20.90
CA PRO A 34 9.99 15.38 22.10
C PRO A 34 8.81 14.44 21.82
N TRP A 35 8.34 13.73 22.85
CA TRP A 35 7.24 12.76 22.73
C TRP A 35 5.96 13.29 22.03
N PRO A 36 5.55 14.59 22.15
CA PRO A 36 4.39 15.09 21.43
C PRO A 36 4.60 15.12 19.91
N ALA A 37 5.84 15.33 19.45
CA ALA A 37 6.15 15.31 18.02
C ALA A 37 6.00 13.89 17.46
N SER A 38 6.44 12.87 18.21
CA SER A 38 6.24 11.45 17.85
C SER A 38 4.76 11.08 17.79
N LEU A 39 3.95 11.56 18.75
CA LEU A 39 2.50 11.37 18.70
C LEU A 39 1.86 12.08 17.51
N ALA A 40 2.23 13.32 17.24
CA ALA A 40 1.73 14.06 16.09
C ALA A 40 2.07 13.35 14.76
N LEU A 41 3.27 12.78 14.66
CA LEU A 41 3.71 11.98 13.52
C LEU A 41 2.83 10.71 13.34
N LEU A 42 2.57 9.98 14.43
CA LEU A 42 1.70 8.80 14.43
C LEU A 42 0.26 9.16 14.05
N THR A 43 -0.30 10.21 14.66
CA THR A 43 -1.65 10.70 14.32
C THR A 43 -1.72 11.12 12.85
N GLY A 44 -0.71 11.85 12.36
CA GLY A 44 -0.60 12.22 10.96
C GLY A 44 -0.55 11.01 10.03
N ALA A 45 0.21 9.97 10.37
CA ALA A 45 0.28 8.73 9.61
C ALA A 45 -1.08 8.02 9.55
N VAL A 46 -1.81 7.92 10.67
CA VAL A 46 -3.15 7.32 10.71
C VAL A 46 -4.13 8.11 9.83
N LEU A 47 -4.15 9.43 9.95
CA LEU A 47 -5.03 10.29 9.15
C LEU A 47 -4.72 10.18 7.65
N LEU A 48 -3.43 10.13 7.27
CA LEU A 48 -3.01 9.92 5.89
C LEU A 48 -3.40 8.52 5.39
N GLY A 49 -3.27 7.49 6.21
CA GLY A 49 -3.69 6.12 5.89
C GLY A 49 -5.20 6.04 5.63
N VAL A 50 -6.01 6.61 6.52
CA VAL A 50 -7.46 6.71 6.33
C VAL A 50 -7.80 7.50 5.07
N SER A 51 -7.13 8.64 4.85
CA SER A 51 -7.31 9.44 3.63
C SER A 51 -6.95 8.67 2.36
N LEU A 52 -5.91 7.83 2.39
CA LEU A 52 -5.50 6.99 1.26
C LEU A 52 -6.57 5.93 0.96
N VAL A 53 -7.06 5.22 1.99
CA VAL A 53 -8.12 4.21 1.83
C VAL A 53 -9.40 4.84 1.30
N ALA A 54 -9.79 5.99 1.86
CA ALA A 54 -10.98 6.72 1.40
C ALA A 54 -10.83 7.25 -0.03
N HIS A 55 -9.62 7.65 -0.42
CA HIS A 55 -9.30 8.13 -1.76
C HIS A 55 -9.34 6.99 -2.80
N ASN A 56 -8.76 5.83 -2.49
CA ASN A 56 -8.70 4.70 -3.42
C ASN A 56 -10.07 4.12 -3.78
N ARG A 57 -11.11 4.39 -2.97
CA ARG A 57 -12.50 4.04 -3.29
C ARG A 57 -13.14 4.96 -4.34
N ARG A 58 -12.45 6.02 -4.78
CA ARG A 58 -12.95 7.01 -5.74
C ARG A 58 -12.05 7.04 -6.98
N LEU A 59 -12.64 7.25 -8.15
CA LEU A 59 -11.87 7.55 -9.36
C LEU A 59 -11.26 8.96 -9.23
N CYS A 60 -9.95 9.05 -9.44
CA CYS A 60 -9.22 10.31 -9.45
C CYS A 60 -8.54 10.49 -10.82
N GLU A 61 -8.86 11.59 -11.50
CA GLU A 61 -8.31 11.94 -12.83
C GLU A 61 -6.78 11.97 -12.85
N ARG A 62 -6.14 12.50 -11.79
CA ARG A 62 -4.67 12.50 -11.69
C ARG A 62 -4.07 11.11 -11.54
N CYS A 63 -4.78 10.21 -10.85
CA CYS A 63 -4.31 8.84 -10.65
C CYS A 63 -4.45 8.01 -11.93
N ILE A 64 -5.56 8.18 -12.67
CA ILE A 64 -5.77 7.48 -13.94
C ILE A 64 -4.87 8.05 -15.05
N ALA A 65 -4.67 9.37 -15.09
CA ALA A 65 -3.75 9.99 -16.04
C ALA A 65 -2.27 9.60 -15.81
N ALA A 66 -1.93 9.17 -14.59
CA ALA A 66 -0.59 8.66 -14.26
C ALA A 66 -0.42 7.16 -14.57
N LEU A 67 -1.47 6.48 -15.05
CA LEU A 67 -1.39 5.08 -15.41
C LEU A 67 -0.66 4.93 -16.77
N PRO A 68 0.32 4.03 -16.88
CA PRO A 68 1.02 3.80 -18.14
C PRO A 68 0.07 3.19 -19.18
N LEU A 69 0.24 3.57 -20.45
CA LEU A 69 -0.51 3.01 -21.58
C LEU A 69 -0.25 1.50 -21.74
N ASP A 70 0.95 1.04 -21.38
CA ASP A 70 1.39 -0.35 -21.36
C ASP A 70 1.21 -1.01 -19.97
N ALA A 71 0.11 -0.70 -19.27
CA ALA A 71 -0.16 -1.18 -17.90
C ALA A 71 -0.05 -2.71 -17.73
N SER A 72 -0.42 -3.49 -18.75
CA SER A 72 -0.28 -4.95 -18.76
C SER A 72 1.19 -5.39 -18.71
N MET A 73 2.06 -4.73 -19.47
CA MET A 73 3.51 -4.98 -19.47
C MET A 73 4.12 -4.57 -18.14
N VAL A 74 3.72 -3.41 -17.59
CA VAL A 74 4.19 -2.95 -16.29
C VAL A 74 3.76 -3.91 -15.16
N ALA A 75 2.52 -4.40 -15.18
CA ALA A 75 2.01 -5.37 -14.22
C ALA A 75 2.82 -6.67 -14.20
N SER A 76 3.31 -7.12 -15.37
CA SER A 76 4.14 -8.33 -15.46
C SER A 76 5.43 -8.25 -14.63
N ARG A 77 5.97 -7.04 -14.40
CA ARG A 77 7.19 -6.79 -13.61
C ARG A 77 6.92 -6.83 -12.10
N TYR A 78 5.68 -6.64 -11.67
CA TYR A 78 5.31 -6.53 -10.25
C TYR A 78 4.63 -7.78 -9.67
N ARG A 79 4.78 -8.95 -10.31
CA ARG A 79 4.19 -10.23 -9.87
C ARG A 79 4.46 -10.57 -8.39
N VAL A 80 5.67 -10.28 -7.91
CA VAL A 80 6.03 -10.51 -6.49
C VAL A 80 5.19 -9.66 -5.56
N ARG A 81 4.98 -8.37 -5.88
CA ARG A 81 4.15 -7.48 -5.07
C ARG A 81 2.70 -7.96 -5.03
N PHE A 82 2.16 -8.43 -6.16
CA PHE A 82 0.81 -9.00 -6.19
C PHE A 82 0.67 -10.24 -5.30
N ARG A 83 1.68 -11.12 -5.32
CA ARG A 83 1.72 -12.30 -4.43
C ARG A 83 1.74 -11.89 -2.96
N VAL A 84 2.58 -10.91 -2.60
CA VAL A 84 2.62 -10.39 -1.22
C VAL A 84 1.27 -9.78 -0.82
N ALA A 85 0.62 -9.03 -1.71
CA ALA A 85 -0.71 -8.47 -1.42
C ALA A 85 -1.74 -9.55 -1.05
N HIS A 86 -1.77 -10.66 -1.79
CA HIS A 86 -2.69 -11.76 -1.53
C HIS A 86 -2.26 -12.62 -0.34
N LEU A 87 -0.96 -12.72 -0.06
CA LEU A 87 -0.47 -13.37 1.17
C LEU A 87 -1.05 -12.69 2.43
N PHE A 88 -1.15 -11.37 2.40
CA PHE A 88 -1.72 -10.56 3.48
C PHE A 88 -3.27 -10.57 3.52
N GLU A 89 -3.96 -11.27 2.63
CA GLU A 89 -5.39 -11.55 2.78
C GLU A 89 -5.64 -12.65 3.83
N SER A 90 -4.64 -13.51 4.08
CA SER A 90 -4.71 -14.52 5.12
C SER A 90 -4.56 -13.89 6.51
N ARG A 91 -5.58 -14.07 7.36
CA ARG A 91 -5.58 -13.59 8.75
C ARG A 91 -4.41 -14.13 9.56
N LEU A 92 -3.96 -15.36 9.28
CA LEU A 92 -2.82 -15.97 9.97
C LEU A 92 -1.52 -15.26 9.64
N PHE A 93 -1.30 -14.89 8.39
CA PHE A 93 -0.12 -14.11 7.98
C PHE A 93 -0.14 -12.71 8.58
N VAL A 94 -1.29 -12.05 8.57
CA VAL A 94 -1.46 -10.73 9.22
C VAL A 94 -1.16 -10.82 10.72
N LEU A 95 -1.71 -11.83 11.41
CA LEU A 95 -1.47 -12.03 12.84
C LEU A 95 0.01 -12.30 13.12
N GLY A 96 0.64 -13.20 12.36
CA GLY A 96 2.07 -13.48 12.48
C GLY A 96 2.93 -12.24 12.26
N TYR A 97 2.59 -11.42 11.26
CA TYR A 97 3.27 -10.16 11.00
C TYR A 97 3.10 -9.16 12.17
N LEU A 98 1.89 -9.03 12.74
CA LEU A 98 1.65 -8.18 13.90
C LEU A 98 2.41 -8.66 15.15
N ILE A 99 2.57 -9.97 15.33
CA ILE A 99 3.39 -10.55 16.41
C ILE A 99 4.87 -10.17 16.21
N VAL A 100 5.40 -10.32 14.99
CA VAL A 100 6.78 -9.92 14.67
C VAL A 100 6.98 -8.42 14.85
N LEU A 101 6.03 -7.60 14.41
CA LEU A 101 6.04 -6.16 14.59
C LEU A 101 6.07 -5.77 16.08
N THR A 102 5.15 -6.31 16.88
CA THR A 102 5.09 -5.97 18.31
C THR A 102 6.29 -6.53 19.06
N GLY A 103 6.73 -7.75 18.75
CA GLY A 103 7.88 -8.38 19.40
C GLY A 103 9.20 -7.68 19.09
N SER A 104 9.41 -7.25 17.85
CA SER A 104 10.62 -6.50 17.46
C SER A 104 10.69 -5.12 18.13
N ALA A 105 9.56 -4.44 18.30
CA ALA A 105 9.51 -3.17 19.04
C ALA A 105 9.98 -3.35 20.50
N LEU A 106 9.60 -4.44 21.16
CA LEU A 106 9.99 -4.73 22.54
C LEU A 106 11.50 -5.04 22.70
N LEU A 107 12.14 -5.53 21.64
CA LEU A 107 13.58 -5.88 21.64
C LEU A 107 14.49 -4.71 21.28
N SER A 108 13.93 -3.56 20.90
CA SER A 108 14.64 -2.37 20.38
C SER A 108 15.61 -1.71 21.38
N ALA A 109 15.62 -2.12 22.66
CA ALA A 109 16.60 -1.65 23.63
C ALA A 109 18.04 -2.09 23.28
N SER A 110 18.19 -3.27 22.66
CA SER A 110 19.50 -3.81 22.25
C SER A 110 19.91 -3.33 20.85
N PRO A 111 21.21 -3.20 20.52
CA PRO A 111 21.65 -2.80 19.18
C PRO A 111 21.11 -3.71 18.07
N LEU A 112 21.14 -5.03 18.27
CA LEU A 112 20.57 -6.00 17.33
C LEU A 112 19.06 -5.81 17.17
N GLY A 113 18.35 -5.62 18.29
CA GLY A 113 16.91 -5.36 18.28
C GLY A 113 16.53 -4.06 17.57
N ARG A 114 17.37 -3.02 17.61
CA ARG A 114 17.16 -1.78 16.82
C ARG A 114 17.22 -2.04 15.33
N TYR A 115 18.21 -2.81 14.86
CA TYR A 115 18.28 -3.16 13.43
C TYR A 115 17.09 -4.01 12.99
N LEU A 116 16.66 -4.96 13.84
CA LEU A 116 15.45 -5.74 13.57
C LEU A 116 14.21 -4.83 13.53
N TRP A 117 14.05 -3.93 14.49
CA TRP A 117 12.94 -2.99 14.53
C TRP A 117 12.92 -2.08 13.30
N ALA A 118 14.06 -1.48 12.93
CA ALA A 118 14.21 -0.68 11.72
C ALA A 118 13.88 -1.46 10.44
N ALA A 119 14.26 -2.74 10.36
CA ALA A 119 13.92 -3.60 9.23
C ALA A 119 12.41 -3.84 9.14
N VAL A 120 11.74 -4.03 10.27
CA VAL A 120 10.27 -4.17 10.30
C VAL A 120 9.59 -2.84 9.96
N GLU A 121 10.06 -1.71 10.47
CA GLU A 121 9.57 -0.38 10.07
C GLU A 121 9.70 -0.17 8.55
N ALA A 122 10.87 -0.48 7.97
CA ALA A 122 11.10 -0.41 6.53
C ALA A 122 10.14 -1.33 5.74
N SER A 123 9.80 -2.50 6.30
CA SER A 123 8.85 -3.42 5.68
C SER A 123 7.43 -2.83 5.59
N LEU A 124 7.02 -1.94 6.50
CA LEU A 124 5.76 -1.19 6.37
C LEU A 124 5.75 -0.30 5.11
N GLY A 125 6.89 0.34 4.81
CA GLY A 125 7.08 1.10 3.58
C GLY A 125 6.94 0.22 2.34
N TYR A 126 7.51 -0.99 2.36
CA TYR A 126 7.33 -1.97 1.30
C TYR A 126 5.87 -2.43 1.16
N LEU A 127 5.18 -2.72 2.26
CA LEU A 127 3.76 -3.09 2.25
C LEU A 127 2.87 -1.97 1.70
N LEU A 128 3.18 -0.71 2.00
CA LEU A 128 2.53 0.45 1.39
C LEU A 128 2.73 0.46 -0.13
N LEU A 129 3.95 0.22 -0.62
CA LEU A 129 4.22 0.12 -2.06
C LEU A 129 3.48 -1.05 -2.69
N VAL A 130 3.43 -2.20 -2.02
CA VAL A 130 2.64 -3.37 -2.44
C VAL A 130 1.16 -2.98 -2.57
N TYR A 131 0.59 -2.36 -1.54
CA TYR A 131 -0.81 -1.93 -1.53
C TYR A 131 -1.11 -0.95 -2.67
N VAL A 132 -0.31 0.10 -2.84
CA VAL A 132 -0.53 1.10 -3.90
C VAL A 132 -0.34 0.51 -5.29
N THR A 133 0.67 -0.33 -5.48
CA THR A 133 0.90 -1.02 -6.78
C THR A 133 -0.28 -1.94 -7.10
N HIS A 134 -0.74 -2.70 -6.11
CA HIS A 134 -1.86 -3.62 -6.25
C HIS A 134 -3.15 -2.89 -6.60
N GLN A 135 -3.50 -1.82 -5.88
CA GLN A 135 -4.71 -1.05 -6.15
C GLN A 135 -4.70 -0.40 -7.54
N ARG A 136 -3.56 0.11 -7.99
CA ARG A 136 -3.45 0.77 -9.31
C ARG A 136 -3.49 -0.20 -10.48
N LEU A 137 -2.87 -1.38 -10.32
CA LEU A 137 -2.76 -2.39 -11.37
C LEU A 137 -3.69 -3.57 -11.13
N GLN A 138 -4.69 -3.42 -10.26
CA GLN A 138 -5.65 -4.46 -9.89
C GLN A 138 -6.33 -5.10 -11.11
N PRO A 139 -6.71 -4.35 -12.17
CA PRO A 139 -7.27 -4.96 -13.38
C PRO A 139 -6.33 -5.90 -14.14
N TRP A 140 -5.03 -5.88 -13.86
CA TRP A 140 -4.05 -6.76 -14.51
C TRP A 140 -3.42 -7.76 -13.52
N CYS A 141 -3.95 -7.85 -12.30
CA CYS A 141 -3.45 -8.77 -11.28
C CYS A 141 -3.95 -10.21 -11.57
N PRO A 142 -3.06 -11.20 -11.76
CA PRO A 142 -3.47 -12.56 -12.12
C PRO A 142 -4.12 -13.34 -10.97
N TYR A 143 -4.01 -12.85 -9.74
CA TYR A 143 -4.56 -13.50 -8.54
C TYR A 143 -5.95 -12.95 -8.18
N CYS A 144 -6.33 -11.79 -8.70
CA CYS A 144 -7.63 -11.19 -8.46
C CYS A 144 -8.68 -11.80 -9.40
N ARG A 145 -9.78 -12.30 -8.82
CA ARG A 145 -10.89 -12.96 -9.53
C ARG A 145 -11.62 -12.07 -10.55
N ASN A 146 -11.47 -10.75 -10.49
CA ASN A 146 -12.10 -9.77 -11.39
C ASN A 146 -11.07 -8.80 -12.00
N GLY A 147 -9.88 -9.30 -12.38
CA GLY A 147 -8.84 -8.51 -13.03
C GLY A 147 -9.24 -8.04 -14.43
N GLY A 148 -10.19 -7.09 -14.52
CA GLY A 148 -10.55 -6.43 -15.77
C GLY A 148 -11.28 -7.30 -16.81
N GLU A 149 -11.70 -8.52 -16.47
CA GLU A 149 -12.66 -9.22 -17.33
C GLU A 149 -13.96 -8.41 -17.35
N GLU A 150 -14.31 -7.91 -18.54
CA GLU A 150 -15.68 -7.56 -18.87
C GLU A 150 -16.58 -8.64 -18.30
N GLN A 151 -17.57 -8.24 -17.50
CA GLN A 151 -18.81 -9.01 -17.43
C GLN A 151 -19.08 -9.45 -18.87
N ARG A 152 -19.07 -10.78 -19.16
CA ARG A 152 -19.30 -11.30 -20.52
C ARG A 152 -20.34 -10.40 -21.16
N ALA A 153 -19.95 -9.66 -22.20
CA ALA A 153 -20.87 -8.78 -22.87
C ALA A 153 -22.16 -9.59 -23.09
N PRO A 154 -23.33 -9.10 -22.66
CA PRO A 154 -24.57 -9.82 -22.88
C PRO A 154 -24.60 -10.18 -24.37
N THR A 155 -24.77 -11.47 -24.65
CA THR A 155 -24.68 -12.03 -25.99
C THR A 155 -25.44 -11.10 -26.94
N THR A 156 -24.73 -10.43 -27.85
CA THR A 156 -25.37 -9.54 -28.81
C THR A 156 -26.40 -10.41 -29.56
N PRO A 157 -27.71 -10.11 -29.47
CA PRO A 157 -28.69 -10.94 -30.14
C PRO A 157 -28.38 -10.89 -31.64
N SER A 158 -28.23 -12.07 -32.26
CA SER A 158 -28.07 -12.14 -33.72
C SER A 158 -29.24 -11.41 -34.38
N PRO A 159 -28.99 -10.54 -35.37
CA PRO A 159 -30.07 -9.90 -36.10
C PRO A 159 -30.95 -10.99 -36.73
N VAL A 160 -32.24 -10.97 -36.41
CA VAL A 160 -33.22 -11.82 -37.08
C VAL A 160 -33.36 -11.29 -38.50
N SER A 161 -32.85 -12.03 -39.48
CA SER A 161 -33.11 -11.74 -40.88
C SER A 161 -34.57 -12.11 -41.19
N THR A 162 -35.48 -11.16 -41.09
CA THR A 162 -36.82 -11.28 -41.66
C THR A 162 -36.74 -11.08 -43.17
N HIS A 163 -36.44 -12.16 -43.90
CA HIS A 163 -36.76 -12.22 -45.32
C HIS A 163 -38.24 -12.58 -45.45
N ILE A 164 -39.05 -11.58 -45.84
CA ILE A 164 -40.40 -11.75 -46.39
C ILE A 164 -40.29 -11.56 -47.89
#